data_AF-A0A537X7B4-F1
#
_entry.id   AF-A0A537X7B4-F1
#
_cell.length_a   1.000
_cell.length_b   1.000
_cell.length_c   1.000
_cell.angle_alpha   90.00
_cell.angle_beta   90.00
_cell.angle_gamma   90.00
#
_symmetry.space_group_name_H-M   'P 1'
#
loop_
_entity.id
_entity.type
_entity.pdbx_description
1 polymer ?
#
loop_
_entity_poly.entity_id
_entity_poly.type
_entity_poly.pdbx_seq_one_letter_code
_entity_poly.pdbx_strand_id
1 'polypeptide(L)'
;MAEVSARNAKLIQYLTEAYGKERQLETALEAHIGLTNKASYRRRLQDHLKETKQHAREVERRIKALGGAVDGLNIPVPDRVSELASEVVLRGVTVAQKGMALAQGPIHALRGAEDRERMLRNARTEYAEEAREIATYRAIEALADVVGDRDTQQLARTILRDEQRMAAFLEKEIPRLTKSVAQAQIPAAQRNGGRRRRTRSSRSTGRRTTSRSRRTSGARSSGTARARA
;
A
#
# COMPACT_ATOMS: atom_id res chain seq x y z
N MET A 1 19.63 -9.47 -40.82
CA MET A 1 19.31 -8.70 -39.59
C MET A 1 20.62 -8.15 -39.06
N ALA A 2 20.69 -6.87 -38.69
CA ALA A 2 21.91 -6.32 -38.11
C ALA A 2 22.19 -7.07 -36.79
N GLU A 3 23.44 -7.50 -36.60
CA GLU A 3 23.86 -8.18 -35.38
C GLU A 3 23.70 -7.22 -34.20
N VAL A 4 22.98 -7.65 -33.16
CA VAL A 4 22.76 -6.85 -31.95
C VAL A 4 24.11 -6.71 -31.23
N SER A 5 24.55 -5.48 -30.97
CA SER A 5 25.81 -5.23 -30.28
C SER A 5 25.81 -5.84 -28.88
N ALA A 6 26.97 -6.23 -28.35
CA ALA A 6 27.09 -6.80 -27.00
C ALA A 6 26.48 -5.88 -25.91
N ARG A 7 26.64 -4.56 -26.08
CA ARG A 7 25.98 -3.54 -25.26
C ARG A 7 24.45 -3.68 -25.31
N ASN A 8 23.87 -3.68 -26.51
CA ASN A 8 22.42 -3.72 -26.67
C ASN A 8 21.86 -5.05 -26.18
N ALA A 9 22.56 -6.17 -26.43
CA ALA A 9 22.20 -7.48 -25.91
C ALA A 9 22.12 -7.48 -24.37
N LYS A 10 23.06 -6.83 -23.69
CA LYS A 10 23.03 -6.75 -22.22
C LYS A 10 21.89 -5.87 -21.69
N LEU A 11 21.60 -4.74 -22.35
CA LEU A 11 20.44 -3.90 -22.02
C LEU A 11 19.13 -4.66 -22.24
N ILE A 12 19.00 -5.36 -23.36
CA ILE A 12 17.83 -6.20 -23.67
C ILE A 12 17.65 -7.25 -22.59
N GLN A 13 18.71 -7.95 -22.17
CA GLN A 13 18.61 -8.96 -21.09
C GLN A 13 17.96 -8.38 -19.82
N TYR A 14 18.42 -7.22 -19.35
CA TYR A 14 17.92 -6.63 -18.11
C TYR A 14 16.51 -6.07 -18.26
N LEU A 15 16.23 -5.42 -19.40
CA LEU A 15 14.89 -4.93 -19.70
C LEU A 15 13.89 -6.06 -19.87
N THR A 16 14.31 -7.21 -20.41
CA THR A 16 13.48 -8.42 -20.52
C THR A 16 13.13 -8.98 -19.14
N GLU A 17 14.08 -9.01 -18.21
CA GLU A 17 13.81 -9.41 -16.82
C GLU A 17 12.79 -8.46 -16.17
N ALA A 18 13.00 -7.15 -16.31
CA ALA A 18 12.06 -6.14 -15.83
C ALA A 18 10.68 -6.31 -16.46
N TYR A 19 10.60 -6.47 -17.79
CA TYR A 19 9.34 -6.70 -18.49
C TYR A 19 8.58 -7.92 -17.95
N GLY A 20 9.26 -9.05 -17.79
CA GLY A 20 8.64 -10.25 -17.20
C GLY A 20 8.10 -9.97 -15.79
N LYS A 21 8.82 -9.17 -15.01
CA LYS A 21 8.40 -8.79 -13.66
C LYS A 21 7.16 -7.91 -13.64
N GLU A 22 7.13 -6.88 -14.48
CA GLU A 22 5.99 -5.97 -14.65
C GLU A 22 4.71 -6.75 -14.99
N ARG A 23 4.80 -7.69 -15.95
CA ARG A 23 3.66 -8.55 -16.34
C ARG A 23 3.17 -9.45 -15.21
N GLN A 24 4.09 -9.98 -14.40
CA GLN A 24 3.73 -10.76 -13.21
C GLN A 24 2.99 -9.88 -12.19
N LEU A 25 3.47 -8.65 -11.97
CA LEU A 25 2.91 -7.73 -10.99
C LEU A 25 1.54 -7.20 -11.41
N GLU A 26 1.29 -6.97 -12.71
CA GLU A 26 -0.05 -6.62 -13.20
C GLU A 26 -1.10 -7.64 -12.72
N THR A 27 -0.79 -8.94 -12.85
CA THR A 27 -1.70 -10.03 -12.43
C THR A 27 -1.89 -10.04 -10.92
N ALA A 28 -0.81 -9.85 -10.16
CA ALA A 28 -0.87 -9.81 -8.70
C ALA A 28 -1.70 -8.61 -8.19
N LEU A 29 -1.51 -7.43 -8.78
CA LEU A 29 -2.24 -6.21 -8.45
C LEU A 29 -3.74 -6.34 -8.75
N GLU A 30 -4.11 -6.93 -9.89
CA GLU A 30 -5.53 -7.21 -10.22
C GLU A 30 -6.19 -8.10 -9.16
N ALA A 31 -5.50 -9.17 -8.74
CA ALA A 31 -5.97 -10.05 -7.67
C ALA A 31 -6.10 -9.30 -6.33
N HIS A 32 -5.10 -8.50 -5.96
CA HIS A 32 -5.10 -7.74 -4.70
C HIS A 32 -6.20 -6.66 -4.66
N ILE A 33 -6.47 -5.99 -5.78
CA ILE A 33 -7.56 -5.01 -5.91
C ILE A 33 -8.92 -5.66 -5.64
N GLY A 34 -9.15 -6.86 -6.17
CA GLY A 34 -10.39 -7.62 -5.97
C GLY A 34 -10.60 -8.09 -4.53
N LEU A 35 -9.51 -8.29 -3.78
CA LEU A 35 -9.52 -8.81 -2.40
C LEU A 35 -9.45 -7.73 -1.31
N THR A 36 -9.23 -6.47 -1.71
CA THR A 36 -9.05 -5.34 -0.81
C THR A 36 -10.38 -4.65 -0.54
N ASN A 37 -10.66 -4.32 0.73
CA ASN A 37 -11.93 -3.70 1.15
C ASN A 37 -11.77 -2.20 1.45
N LYS A 38 -10.55 -1.76 1.76
CA LYS A 38 -10.23 -0.38 2.14
C LYS A 38 -10.13 0.54 0.92
N ALA A 39 -11.01 1.54 0.82
CA ALA A 39 -11.13 2.41 -0.35
C ALA A 39 -9.82 3.14 -0.73
N SER A 40 -9.12 3.74 0.25
CA SER A 40 -7.87 4.47 -0.02
C SER A 40 -6.77 3.55 -0.54
N TYR A 41 -6.66 2.35 0.02
CA TYR A 41 -5.66 1.36 -0.39
C TYR A 41 -5.99 0.82 -1.78
N ARG A 42 -7.24 0.41 -2.02
CA ARG A 42 -7.70 -0.06 -3.33
C ARG A 42 -7.46 0.97 -4.43
N ARG A 43 -7.76 2.25 -4.18
CA ARG A 43 -7.54 3.33 -5.15
C ARG A 43 -6.06 3.43 -5.52
N ARG A 44 -5.16 3.41 -4.53
CA ARG A 44 -3.72 3.47 -4.79
C ARG A 44 -3.23 2.27 -5.60
N LEU A 45 -3.74 1.06 -5.33
CA LEU A 45 -3.44 -0.14 -6.12
C LEU A 45 -3.94 -0.03 -7.56
N GLN A 46 -5.13 0.53 -7.78
CA GLN A 46 -5.65 0.78 -9.13
C GLN A 46 -4.82 1.79 -9.90
N ASP A 47 -4.35 2.84 -9.23
CA ASP A 47 -3.45 3.82 -9.84
C ASP A 47 -2.11 3.16 -10.16
N HIS A 48 -1.56 2.36 -9.24
CA HIS A 48 -0.31 1.64 -9.46
C HIS A 48 -0.40 0.60 -10.58
N LEU A 49 -1.50 -0.15 -10.68
CA LEU A 49 -1.74 -1.07 -11.80
C LEU A 49 -1.70 -0.36 -13.17
N LYS A 50 -2.12 0.92 -13.25
CA LYS A 50 -2.00 1.70 -14.48
C LYS A 50 -0.54 2.08 -14.75
N GLU A 51 0.20 2.46 -13.71
CA GLU A 51 1.65 2.73 -13.77
C GLU A 51 2.39 1.48 -14.28
N THR A 52 2.26 0.32 -13.61
CA THR A 52 2.87 -0.97 -13.99
C THR A 52 2.54 -1.39 -15.43
N LYS A 53 1.28 -1.24 -15.86
CA LYS A 53 0.87 -1.51 -17.26
C LYS A 53 1.55 -0.57 -18.26
N GLN A 54 1.76 0.68 -17.88
CA GLN A 54 2.47 1.64 -18.72
C GLN A 54 3.97 1.30 -18.77
N HIS A 55 4.57 0.96 -17.63
CA HIS A 55 5.97 0.53 -17.53
C HIS A 55 6.25 -0.67 -18.43
N ALA A 56 5.44 -1.74 -18.34
CA ALA A 56 5.56 -2.91 -19.21
C ALA A 56 5.59 -2.53 -20.71
N ARG A 57 4.69 -1.65 -21.14
CA ARG A 57 4.62 -1.19 -22.55
C ARG A 57 5.83 -0.34 -22.94
N GLU A 58 6.33 0.50 -22.04
CA GLU A 58 7.51 1.33 -22.30
C GLU A 58 8.79 0.50 -22.38
N VAL A 59 8.95 -0.45 -21.46
CA VAL A 59 10.06 -1.41 -21.45
C VAL A 59 10.02 -2.27 -22.72
N GLU A 60 8.86 -2.79 -23.11
CA GLU A 60 8.68 -3.52 -24.37
C GLU A 60 9.12 -2.69 -25.59
N ARG A 61 8.65 -1.43 -25.68
CA ARG A 61 9.06 -0.53 -26.78
C ARG A 61 10.56 -0.32 -26.78
N ARG A 62 11.19 -0.20 -25.60
CA ARG A 62 12.64 -0.04 -25.51
C ARG A 62 13.39 -1.27 -25.96
N ILE A 63 12.95 -2.47 -25.57
CA ILE A 63 13.51 -3.75 -26.04
C ILE A 63 13.47 -3.83 -27.56
N LYS A 64 12.31 -3.52 -28.16
CA LYS A 64 12.12 -3.50 -29.62
C LYS A 64 13.08 -2.49 -30.30
N ALA A 65 13.22 -1.30 -29.73
CA ALA A 65 14.12 -0.27 -30.25
C ALA A 65 15.62 -0.64 -30.14
N LEU A 66 16.00 -1.55 -29.23
CA LEU A 66 17.37 -2.07 -29.11
C LEU A 66 17.66 -3.24 -30.07
N GLY A 67 16.65 -3.72 -30.82
CA GLY A 67 16.74 -4.88 -31.69
C GLY A 67 16.37 -6.21 -31.03
N GLY A 68 15.80 -6.18 -29.83
CA GLY A 68 15.26 -7.35 -29.14
C GLY A 68 13.80 -7.62 -29.53
N ALA A 69 13.33 -8.83 -29.25
CA ALA A 69 11.93 -9.20 -29.36
C ALA A 69 11.41 -9.67 -28.00
N VAL A 70 10.22 -9.20 -27.61
CA VAL A 70 9.48 -9.76 -26.48
C VAL A 70 8.52 -10.87 -26.92
N ASP A 71 8.16 -10.89 -28.19
CA ASP A 71 7.31 -11.91 -28.81
C ASP A 71 8.13 -13.20 -28.96
N GLY A 72 7.68 -14.27 -28.30
CA GLY A 72 8.37 -15.57 -28.32
C GLY A 72 9.32 -15.81 -27.14
N LEU A 73 9.45 -14.86 -26.21
CA LEU A 73 10.03 -15.15 -24.91
C LEU A 73 9.05 -16.00 -24.10
N ASN A 74 9.12 -17.32 -24.30
CA ASN A 74 8.88 -18.25 -23.22
C ASN A 74 10.02 -18.03 -22.21
N ILE A 75 10.03 -16.87 -21.53
CA ILE A 75 10.83 -16.72 -20.30
C ILE A 75 10.30 -17.87 -19.46
N PRO A 76 11.13 -18.88 -19.12
CA PRO A 76 10.79 -19.74 -18.01
C PRO A 76 10.74 -18.73 -16.87
N VAL A 77 9.54 -18.23 -16.54
CA VAL A 77 9.28 -17.69 -15.22
C VAL A 77 9.72 -18.84 -14.37
N PRO A 78 10.86 -18.77 -13.67
CA PRO A 78 11.18 -19.85 -12.77
C PRO A 78 9.95 -19.91 -11.87
N ASP A 79 9.34 -21.08 -11.75
CA ASP A 79 8.26 -21.40 -10.80
C ASP A 79 8.73 -21.19 -9.34
N ARG A 80 9.64 -20.25 -9.08
CA ARG A 80 9.99 -19.73 -7.77
C ARG A 80 8.97 -18.72 -7.26
N VAL A 81 7.92 -18.43 -8.04
CA VAL A 81 6.65 -17.93 -7.48
C VAL A 81 5.87 -19.06 -6.79
N SER A 82 6.18 -20.33 -7.08
CA SER A 82 5.56 -21.49 -6.40
C SER A 82 6.35 -21.95 -5.17
N GLU A 83 7.66 -21.75 -5.08
CA GLU A 83 8.43 -22.31 -3.96
C GLU A 83 8.17 -21.57 -2.62
N LEU A 84 7.90 -20.26 -2.65
CA LEU A 84 7.51 -19.49 -1.45
C LEU A 84 5.99 -19.28 -1.31
N ALA A 85 5.20 -19.48 -2.39
CA ALA A 85 3.74 -19.49 -2.29
C ALA A 85 3.20 -20.86 -1.85
N SER A 86 3.86 -21.98 -2.19
CA SER A 86 3.36 -23.33 -1.87
C SER A 86 3.73 -23.83 -0.47
N GLU A 87 4.79 -23.30 0.17
CA GLU A 87 5.11 -23.73 1.54
C GLU A 87 4.25 -23.02 2.61
N VAL A 88 3.81 -21.78 2.35
CA VAL A 88 3.03 -20.99 3.32
C VAL A 88 1.52 -21.15 3.14
N VAL A 89 1.03 -21.53 1.95
CA VAL A 89 -0.41 -21.75 1.71
C VAL A 89 -0.91 -23.07 2.33
N LEU A 90 -0.05 -24.03 2.70
CA LEU A 90 -0.47 -25.33 3.25
C LEU A 90 0.04 -25.69 4.67
N ARG A 91 0.98 -24.96 5.29
CA ARG A 91 1.47 -25.31 6.64
C ARG A 91 0.99 -24.43 7.81
N GLY A 92 0.10 -23.47 7.56
CA GLY A 92 -0.28 -22.48 8.59
C GLY A 92 -1.63 -22.65 9.30
N VAL A 93 -2.73 -23.03 8.64
CA VAL A 93 -4.09 -22.77 9.20
C VAL A 93 -5.15 -23.86 8.92
N THR A 94 -4.84 -25.08 8.48
CA THR A 94 -5.90 -26.10 8.32
C THR A 94 -5.54 -27.45 8.94
N VAL A 95 -6.48 -27.96 9.75
CA VAL A 95 -6.63 -29.36 10.23
C VAL A 95 -6.31 -29.68 11.71
N ALA A 96 -6.42 -28.72 12.66
CA ALA A 96 -6.47 -29.12 14.09
C ALA A 96 -7.50 -28.42 14.99
N GLN A 97 -8.54 -27.78 14.45
CA GLN A 97 -9.73 -27.38 15.23
C GLN A 97 -11.05 -27.48 14.42
N LYS A 98 -11.27 -28.59 13.72
CA LYS A 98 -12.64 -28.98 13.32
C LYS A 98 -13.33 -29.61 14.53
N GLY A 99 -13.80 -28.78 15.44
CA GLY A 99 -14.60 -29.18 16.59
C GLY A 99 -15.49 -28.02 17.03
N MET A 100 -16.76 -28.09 16.63
CA MET A 100 -17.89 -27.19 16.92
C MET A 100 -18.02 -25.91 16.07
N ALA A 101 -18.71 -26.05 14.94
CA ALA A 101 -19.45 -24.96 14.30
C ALA A 101 -20.94 -25.33 14.22
N LEU A 102 -21.62 -25.32 15.37
CA LEU A 102 -23.08 -25.32 15.47
C LEU A 102 -23.50 -24.11 16.31
N ALA A 103 -23.50 -22.94 15.70
CA ALA A 103 -24.30 -21.79 16.13
C ALA A 103 -24.32 -20.76 14.99
N GLN A 104 -25.50 -20.44 14.49
CA GLN A 104 -25.68 -19.31 13.59
C GLN A 104 -25.44 -18.01 14.39
N GLY A 105 -24.18 -17.57 14.43
CA GLY A 105 -23.61 -16.38 15.07
C GLY A 105 -22.36 -15.92 14.29
N PRO A 106 -21.70 -14.79 14.62
CA PRO A 106 -21.25 -13.73 13.70
C PRO A 106 -20.14 -14.14 12.69
N ILE A 107 -20.49 -14.94 11.67
CA ILE A 107 -19.60 -15.31 10.55
C ILE A 107 -19.03 -14.06 9.86
N HIS A 108 -19.78 -12.96 9.81
CA HIS A 108 -19.35 -11.69 9.21
C HIS A 108 -18.20 -11.02 9.97
N ALA A 109 -18.12 -11.16 11.31
CA ALA A 109 -17.06 -10.55 12.10
C ALA A 109 -15.73 -11.29 11.92
N LEU A 110 -15.79 -12.63 11.85
CA LEU A 110 -14.63 -13.48 11.55
C LEU A 110 -14.10 -13.20 10.13
N ARG A 111 -15.00 -13.16 9.13
CA ARG A 111 -14.65 -12.80 7.76
C ARG A 111 -14.00 -11.42 7.66
N GLY A 112 -14.54 -10.42 8.36
CA GLY A 112 -13.96 -9.07 8.38
C GLY A 112 -12.62 -8.97 9.11
N ALA A 113 -12.30 -9.88 10.02
CA ALA A 113 -10.98 -9.96 10.66
C ALA A 113 -9.95 -10.61 9.74
N GLU A 114 -10.34 -11.68 9.04
CA GLU A 114 -9.52 -12.35 8.02
C GLU A 114 -9.20 -11.42 6.83
N ASP A 115 -10.17 -10.60 6.40
CA ASP A 115 -9.98 -9.61 5.33
C ASP A 115 -8.90 -8.58 5.67
N ARG A 116 -8.85 -8.12 6.93
CA ARG A 116 -7.84 -7.16 7.39
C ARG A 116 -6.45 -7.77 7.46
N GLU A 117 -6.37 -9.01 7.93
CA GLU A 117 -5.11 -9.76 7.97
C GLU A 117 -4.56 -9.99 6.56
N ARG A 118 -5.44 -10.38 5.63
CA ARG A 118 -5.07 -10.57 4.23
C ARG A 118 -4.57 -9.28 3.59
N MET A 119 -5.26 -8.15 3.79
CA MET A 119 -4.78 -6.84 3.30
C MET A 119 -3.40 -6.48 3.86
N LEU A 120 -3.14 -6.75 5.15
CA LEU A 120 -1.81 -6.52 5.74
C LEU A 120 -0.73 -7.40 5.10
N ARG A 121 -1.01 -8.69 4.87
CA ARG A 121 -0.09 -9.59 4.17
C ARG A 121 0.19 -9.10 2.75
N ASN A 122 -0.85 -8.74 2.00
CA ASN A 122 -0.71 -8.22 0.64
C ASN A 122 0.15 -6.95 0.61
N ALA A 123 -0.10 -5.98 1.49
CA ALA A 123 0.69 -4.74 1.55
C ALA A 123 2.17 -4.98 1.87
N ARG A 124 2.48 -5.99 2.69
CA ARG A 124 3.87 -6.39 2.97
C ARG A 124 4.53 -7.06 1.77
N THR A 125 3.79 -7.93 1.08
CA THR A 125 4.27 -8.57 -0.15
C THR A 125 4.55 -7.50 -1.21
N GLU A 126 3.59 -6.62 -1.49
CA GLU A 126 3.75 -5.51 -2.41
C GLU A 126 4.97 -4.66 -2.05
N TYR A 127 5.14 -4.27 -0.78
CA TYR A 127 6.29 -3.45 -0.37
C TYR A 127 7.64 -4.14 -0.66
N ALA A 128 7.71 -5.47 -0.50
CA ALA A 128 8.90 -6.23 -0.87
C ALA A 128 9.10 -6.32 -2.39
N GLU A 129 8.00 -6.38 -3.16
CA GLU A 129 8.04 -6.30 -4.63
C GLU A 129 8.54 -4.93 -5.10
N GLU A 130 8.02 -3.82 -4.55
CA GLU A 130 8.50 -2.46 -4.87
C GLU A 130 10.01 -2.33 -4.63
N ALA A 131 10.51 -2.87 -3.52
CA ALA A 131 11.94 -2.83 -3.19
C ALA A 131 12.78 -3.60 -4.22
N ARG A 132 12.25 -4.70 -4.75
CA ARG A 132 12.90 -5.47 -5.82
C ARG A 132 12.92 -4.68 -7.12
N GLU A 133 11.81 -4.05 -7.50
CA GLU A 133 11.76 -3.22 -8.71
C GLU A 133 12.65 -2.00 -8.64
N ILE A 134 12.70 -1.32 -7.49
CA ILE A 134 13.66 -0.24 -7.22
C ILE A 134 15.10 -0.71 -7.45
N ALA A 135 15.45 -1.92 -6.98
CA ALA A 135 16.78 -2.48 -7.20
C ALA A 135 17.03 -2.79 -8.69
N THR A 136 16.06 -3.41 -9.37
CA THR A 136 16.12 -3.73 -10.80
C THR A 136 16.33 -2.46 -11.63
N TYR A 137 15.50 -1.44 -11.46
CA TYR A 137 15.61 -0.22 -12.25
C TYR A 137 16.85 0.62 -11.92
N ARG A 138 17.37 0.57 -10.68
CA ARG A 138 18.69 1.14 -10.38
C ARG A 138 19.81 0.43 -11.15
N ALA A 139 19.76 -0.91 -11.25
CA ALA A 139 20.74 -1.67 -12.01
C ALA A 139 20.66 -1.35 -13.51
N ILE A 140 19.44 -1.21 -14.05
CA ILE A 140 19.22 -0.80 -15.45
C ILE A 140 19.72 0.62 -15.70
N GLU A 141 19.40 1.57 -14.83
CA GLU A 141 19.88 2.96 -14.93
C GLU A 141 21.40 3.01 -14.95
N ALA A 142 22.06 2.29 -14.03
CA ALA A 142 23.51 2.25 -13.94
C ALA A 142 24.15 1.59 -15.17
N LEU A 143 23.60 0.48 -15.66
CA LEU A 143 24.08 -0.16 -16.89
C LEU A 143 23.93 0.77 -18.09
N ALA A 144 22.77 1.42 -18.23
CA ALA A 144 22.49 2.36 -19.30
C ALA A 144 23.46 3.56 -19.28
N ASP A 145 23.80 4.06 -18.09
CA ASP A 145 24.80 5.12 -17.91
C ASP A 145 26.18 4.69 -18.40
N VAL A 146 26.67 3.52 -17.95
CA VAL A 146 27.98 2.98 -18.31
C VAL A 146 28.14 2.81 -19.82
N VAL A 147 27.07 2.41 -20.51
CA VAL A 147 27.11 2.13 -21.95
C VAL A 147 26.66 3.31 -22.82
N GLY A 148 26.36 4.47 -22.20
CA GLY A 148 25.99 5.71 -22.88
C GLY A 148 24.59 5.69 -23.52
N ASP A 149 23.67 4.88 -22.99
CA ASP A 149 22.31 4.75 -23.50
C ASP A 149 21.31 5.63 -22.73
N ARG A 150 21.23 6.90 -23.14
CA ARG A 150 20.43 7.92 -22.44
C ARG A 150 18.94 7.62 -22.42
N ASP A 151 18.40 7.01 -23.48
CA ASP A 151 16.97 6.68 -23.57
C ASP A 151 16.60 5.62 -22.54
N THR A 152 17.42 4.56 -22.40
CA THR A 152 17.20 3.52 -21.38
C THR A 152 17.39 4.09 -19.98
N GLN A 153 18.40 4.93 -19.78
CA GLN A 153 18.64 5.57 -18.49
C GLN A 153 17.45 6.43 -18.06
N GLN A 154 16.91 7.24 -18.97
CA GLN A 154 15.76 8.10 -18.68
C GLN A 154 14.49 7.28 -18.42
N LEU A 155 14.26 6.20 -19.17
CA LEU A 155 13.17 5.27 -18.91
C LEU A 155 13.26 4.69 -17.50
N ALA A 156 14.42 4.11 -17.14
CA ALA A 156 14.62 3.51 -15.82
C ALA A 156 14.45 4.52 -14.68
N ARG A 157 14.91 5.77 -14.85
CA ARG A 157 14.71 6.87 -13.88
C ARG A 157 13.24 7.21 -13.65
N THR A 158 12.44 7.22 -14.72
CA THR A 158 11.01 7.52 -14.63
C THR A 158 10.31 6.44 -13.81
N ILE A 159 10.50 5.17 -14.19
CA ILE A 159 9.88 4.04 -13.49
C ILE A 159 10.35 3.95 -12.04
N LEU A 160 11.66 4.10 -11.80
CA LEU A 160 12.24 4.12 -10.44
C LEU A 160 11.56 5.14 -9.51
N ARG A 161 11.18 6.31 -10.02
CA ARG A 161 10.48 7.32 -9.21
C ARG A 161 9.05 6.90 -8.88
N ASP A 162 8.39 6.15 -9.76
CA ASP A 162 7.04 5.66 -9.56
C ASP A 162 7.04 4.58 -8.46
N GLU A 163 7.97 3.62 -8.55
CA GLU A 163 8.15 2.56 -7.56
C GLU A 163 8.53 3.11 -6.18
N GLN A 164 9.40 4.11 -6.13
CA GLN A 164 9.73 4.79 -4.87
C GLN A 164 8.51 5.44 -4.22
N ARG A 165 7.60 6.03 -5.01
CA ARG A 165 6.36 6.61 -4.47
C ARG A 165 5.41 5.53 -3.97
N MET A 166 5.33 4.38 -4.65
CA MET A 166 4.52 3.25 -4.20
C MET A 166 5.07 2.63 -2.91
N ALA A 167 6.38 2.35 -2.85
CA ALA A 167 7.06 1.88 -1.66
C ALA A 167 6.81 2.80 -0.46
N ALA A 168 6.99 4.12 -0.63
CA ALA A 168 6.78 5.10 0.43
C ALA A 168 5.31 5.20 0.89
N PHE A 169 4.36 4.89 0.01
CA PHE A 169 2.96 4.78 0.39
C PHE A 169 2.72 3.53 1.23
N LEU A 170 3.19 2.36 0.77
CA LEU A 170 3.01 1.08 1.45
C LEU A 170 3.68 1.06 2.83
N GLU A 171 4.86 1.66 2.96
CA GLU A 171 5.57 1.82 4.23
C GLU A 171 4.69 2.51 5.29
N LYS A 172 3.89 3.52 4.89
CA LYS A 172 2.95 4.22 5.78
C LYS A 172 1.64 3.45 5.97
N GLU A 173 1.24 2.66 4.98
CA GLU A 173 -0.02 1.92 5.01
C GLU A 173 0.07 0.64 5.85
N ILE A 174 1.22 -0.03 5.87
CA ILE A 174 1.46 -1.25 6.67
C ILE A 174 1.11 -1.02 8.15
N PRO A 175 1.63 0.00 8.87
CA PRO A 175 1.24 0.26 10.26
C PRO A 175 -0.25 0.55 10.45
N ARG A 176 -0.93 1.14 9.46
CA ARG A 176 -2.37 1.43 9.52
C ARG A 176 -3.18 0.13 9.40
N LEU A 177 -2.76 -0.77 8.52
CA LEU A 177 -3.37 -2.09 8.37
C LEU A 177 -3.11 -2.96 9.60
N THR A 178 -1.90 -2.94 10.17
CA THR A 178 -1.59 -3.60 11.45
C THR A 178 -2.50 -3.11 12.59
N LYS A 179 -2.71 -1.80 12.71
CA LYS A 179 -3.68 -1.25 13.69
C LYS A 179 -5.10 -1.76 13.44
N SER A 180 -5.50 -1.87 12.16
CA SER A 180 -6.82 -2.38 11.78
C SER A 180 -6.99 -3.87 12.15
N VAL A 181 -5.94 -4.68 11.95
CA VAL A 181 -5.88 -6.09 12.39
C VAL A 181 -6.05 -6.18 13.91
N ALA A 182 -5.26 -5.43 14.67
CA ALA A 182 -5.35 -5.41 16.13
C ALA A 182 -6.76 -4.99 16.62
N GLN A 183 -7.39 -4.03 15.95
CA GLN A 183 -8.75 -3.59 16.24
C GLN A 183 -9.83 -4.64 15.91
N ALA A 184 -9.53 -5.58 15.02
CA ALA A 184 -10.47 -6.63 14.65
C ALA A 184 -10.32 -7.90 15.50
N GLN A 185 -9.08 -8.28 15.83
CA GLN A 185 -8.77 -9.58 16.43
C GLN A 185 -8.49 -9.53 17.94
N ILE A 186 -8.01 -8.40 18.47
CA ILE A 186 -7.64 -8.31 19.89
C ILE A 186 -8.80 -7.64 20.65
N PRO A 187 -9.33 -8.15 21.76
CA PRO A 187 -10.35 -7.45 22.55
C PRO A 187 -9.91 -6.06 23.02
N ALA A 188 -10.82 -5.08 23.04
CA ALA A 188 -10.48 -3.69 23.40
C ALA A 188 -9.82 -3.54 24.78
N ALA A 189 -10.16 -4.39 25.74
CA ALA A 189 -9.56 -4.40 27.08
C ALA A 189 -8.08 -4.80 27.08
N GLN A 190 -7.62 -5.55 26.08
CA GLN A 190 -6.23 -6.01 25.95
C GLN A 190 -5.39 -5.07 25.06
N ARG A 191 -6.03 -4.18 24.30
CA ARG A 191 -5.35 -3.13 23.53
C ARG A 191 -4.82 -2.08 24.52
N ASN A 192 -3.51 -1.77 24.47
CA ASN A 192 -2.79 -0.87 25.39
C ASN A 192 -2.36 -1.48 26.75
N GLY A 193 -1.92 -2.74 26.75
CA GLY A 193 -1.26 -3.36 27.91
C GLY A 193 -2.20 -3.64 29.09
N GLY A 194 -3.50 -3.83 28.84
CA GLY A 194 -4.49 -4.18 29.86
C GLY A 194 -4.80 -3.07 30.87
N ARG A 195 -4.12 -1.92 30.79
CA ARG A 195 -4.30 -0.82 31.73
C ARG A 195 -5.55 -0.05 31.35
N ARG A 196 -6.68 -0.44 31.95
CA ARG A 196 -7.95 0.31 31.91
C ARG A 196 -7.61 1.77 32.21
N ARG A 197 -7.73 2.65 31.22
CA ARG A 197 -7.50 4.09 31.35
C ARG A 197 -8.38 4.56 32.50
N ARG A 198 -7.81 4.71 33.72
CA ARG A 198 -8.52 5.24 34.88
C ARG A 198 -9.05 6.58 34.40
N THR A 199 -10.35 6.66 34.21
CA THR A 199 -11.06 7.92 34.05
C THR A 199 -10.69 8.71 35.30
N ARG A 200 -9.77 9.68 35.15
CA ARG A 200 -9.60 10.72 36.15
C ARG A 200 -10.95 11.42 36.17
N SER A 201 -11.81 11.04 37.11
CA SER A 201 -12.95 11.87 37.45
C SER A 201 -12.34 13.17 37.95
N SER A 202 -12.38 14.19 37.10
CA SER A 202 -12.23 15.57 37.57
C SER A 202 -13.38 15.78 38.53
N ARG A 203 -13.11 15.53 39.81
CA ARG A 203 -13.98 15.89 40.92
C ARG A 203 -14.09 17.41 40.85
N SER A 204 -15.14 17.91 40.21
CA SER A 204 -15.51 19.32 40.23
C SER A 204 -15.86 19.63 41.68
N THR A 205 -14.87 20.12 42.43
CA THR A 205 -15.11 20.75 43.73
C THR A 205 -16.07 21.90 43.48
N GLY A 206 -17.32 21.69 43.90
CA GLY A 206 -18.40 22.66 43.79
C GLY A 206 -18.00 23.96 44.46
N ARG A 207 -17.78 24.99 43.65
CA ARG A 207 -17.67 26.36 44.14
C ARG A 207 -19.10 26.88 44.32
N ARG A 208 -19.63 26.72 45.55
CA ARG A 208 -20.79 27.48 46.04
C ARG A 208 -20.48 28.97 45.90
N THR A 209 -21.04 29.63 44.90
CA THR A 209 -21.20 31.08 44.93
C THR A 209 -22.64 31.39 45.31
N THR A 210 -22.78 31.82 46.55
CA THR A 210 -23.99 32.33 47.18
C THR A 210 -24.66 33.40 46.34
N SER A 211 -25.95 33.24 46.11
CA SER A 211 -26.87 34.27 45.66
C SER A 211 -26.80 35.47 46.59
N ARG A 212 -26.46 36.65 46.04
CA ARG A 212 -26.74 37.92 46.71
C ARG A 212 -27.56 38.77 45.75
N SER A 213 -28.86 38.79 46.02
CA SER A 213 -29.81 39.70 45.42
C SER A 213 -29.47 41.14 45.84
N ARG A 214 -29.38 42.05 44.86
CA ARG A 214 -29.71 43.47 45.05
C ARG A 214 -30.41 43.97 43.79
N ARG A 215 -31.71 44.23 43.94
CA ARG A 215 -32.51 45.08 43.04
C ARG A 215 -32.22 46.55 43.34
N THR A 216 -32.73 47.38 42.43
CA THR A 216 -32.93 48.85 42.45
C THR A 216 -31.71 49.66 42.03
N SER A 217 -31.78 50.66 41.15
CA SER A 217 -32.85 51.28 40.35
C SER A 217 -32.23 52.45 39.58
N GLY A 218 -32.67 52.71 38.35
CA GLY A 218 -32.76 54.06 37.78
C GLY A 218 -31.51 54.67 37.14
N ALA A 219 -31.57 54.94 35.83
CA ALA A 219 -31.62 56.30 35.27
C ALA A 219 -31.22 56.34 33.79
N ARG A 220 -32.00 57.13 33.06
CA ARG A 220 -31.99 57.47 31.62
C ARG A 220 -30.71 58.21 31.17
N SER A 221 -30.38 58.08 29.87
CA SER A 221 -30.02 59.17 28.91
C SER A 221 -29.49 58.54 27.61
N SER A 222 -30.24 58.51 26.50
CA SER A 222 -30.38 59.53 25.43
C SER A 222 -29.14 59.72 24.51
N GLY A 223 -29.38 59.55 23.19
CA GLY A 223 -28.56 60.07 22.07
C GLY A 223 -27.38 59.18 21.68
N THR A 224 -26.96 59.01 20.41
CA THR A 224 -27.31 59.71 19.17
C THR A 224 -26.77 58.87 17.98
N ALA A 225 -27.31 59.15 16.79
CA ALA A 225 -27.10 58.50 15.51
C ALA A 225 -25.70 58.61 14.87
N ARG A 226 -25.39 57.65 13.97
CA ARG A 226 -24.77 57.75 12.61
C ARG A 226 -24.02 56.43 12.33
N ALA A 227 -24.37 55.60 11.35
CA ALA A 227 -24.43 55.76 9.89
C ALA A 227 -23.07 55.86 9.17
N ARG A 228 -22.86 54.88 8.26
CA ARG A 228 -21.91 54.80 7.11
C ARG A 228 -20.46 54.46 7.47
N ALA A 229 -19.72 53.65 6.71
CA ALA A 229 -19.87 53.14 5.34
C ALA A 229 -19.36 51.70 5.24
#